data_AF-A0A2N5A6B2-F1
#
_entry.id   AF-A0A2N5A6B2-F1
#
_cell.length_a   1.000
_cell.length_b   1.000
_cell.length_c   1.000
_cell.angle_alpha   90.00
_cell.angle_beta   90.00
_cell.angle_gamma   90.00
#
_symmetry.space_group_name_H-M   'P 1'
#
loop_
_entity.id
_entity.type
_entity.pdbx_description
1 polymer ?
#
loop_
_entity_poly.entity_id
_entity_poly.type
_entity_poly.pdbx_seq_one_letter_code
_entity_poly.pdbx_strand_id
1 'polypeptide(L)'
;TSFSLASYRYSSSGYYDFAEASALESEQGQVDNRRRREELSVTQSLGGLGSLAISAWSQDYWHRQSRDETVHLGFYSAWKGISWGVGYYYTRASNQEKNDRSWSFNINIPLGGPLSDSAVSYNTTSDSNGYTSQQVSLYGAVPTRPNLFYSVQQGYGNQGRGSNSSVALDYHGGFGNAQLGYRHDAASNQLTWGGAGSVVAHPHGVTFGQTVGESFAIVRAPGAAGVAVQNGNNVHTDWRGYAVVPSLTAYRKNVITLDTESMADDTDVDQEGQTVIPGGGAVVM
;
A
#
# COMPACT_ATOMS: atom_id res chain seq x y z
N THR A 1 23.65 13.55 3.53
CA THR A 1 23.67 12.24 2.86
C THR A 1 23.38 11.18 3.89
N SER A 2 22.36 10.36 3.69
CA SER A 2 22.07 9.18 4.50
C SER A 2 22.47 7.93 3.74
N PHE A 3 23.24 7.09 4.40
CA PHE A 3 23.60 5.77 3.90
C PHE A 3 22.69 4.76 4.60
N SER A 4 21.81 4.10 3.86
CA SER A 4 20.83 3.19 4.46
C SER A 4 21.39 1.78 4.60
N LEU A 5 22.09 1.28 3.58
CA LEU A 5 22.61 -0.10 3.58
C LEU A 5 23.77 -0.24 2.60
N ALA A 6 24.87 -0.85 3.06
CA ALA A 6 25.74 -1.63 2.19
C ALA A 6 25.92 -3.00 2.80
N SER A 7 25.62 -4.03 2.00
CA SER A 7 25.75 -5.41 2.40
C SER A 7 26.61 -6.15 1.38
N TYR A 8 27.45 -7.04 1.90
CA TYR A 8 28.26 -7.94 1.11
C TYR A 8 28.13 -9.33 1.71
N ARG A 9 27.58 -10.26 0.93
CA ARG A 9 27.48 -11.66 1.32
C ARG A 9 28.25 -12.51 0.33
N TYR A 10 29.11 -13.37 0.86
CA TYR A 10 29.80 -14.39 0.10
C TYR A 10 29.46 -15.76 0.67
N SER A 11 29.08 -16.68 -0.20
CA SER A 11 28.77 -18.06 0.14
C SER A 11 29.69 -18.99 -0.64
N SER A 12 30.33 -19.92 0.05
CA SER A 12 31.14 -20.98 -0.57
C SER A 12 30.29 -21.87 -1.46
N SER A 13 30.90 -22.58 -2.41
CA SER A 13 30.18 -23.49 -3.32
C SER A 13 29.43 -24.62 -2.61
N GLY A 14 29.88 -25.03 -1.41
CA GLY A 14 29.20 -26.04 -0.59
C GLY A 14 28.18 -25.48 0.41
N TYR A 15 27.91 -24.18 0.39
CA TYR A 15 26.88 -23.58 1.25
C TYR A 15 25.53 -23.59 0.53
N TYR A 16 24.52 -24.12 1.21
CA TYR A 16 23.13 -24.11 0.77
C TYR A 16 22.25 -23.58 1.89
N ASP A 17 21.29 -22.72 1.56
CA ASP A 17 20.23 -22.39 2.51
C ASP A 17 19.22 -23.56 2.66
N PHE A 18 18.34 -23.49 3.65
CA PHE A 18 17.40 -24.58 3.92
C PHE A 18 16.47 -24.87 2.74
N ALA A 19 16.05 -23.84 2.00
CA ALA A 19 15.18 -24.00 0.84
C ALA A 19 15.96 -24.66 -0.33
N GLU A 20 17.19 -24.21 -0.57
CA GLU A 20 18.13 -24.78 -1.54
C GLU A 20 18.45 -26.25 -1.22
N ALA A 21 18.68 -26.58 0.05
CA ALA A 21 18.92 -27.97 0.48
C ALA A 21 17.72 -28.87 0.24
N SER A 22 16.49 -28.39 0.50
CA SER A 22 15.27 -29.15 0.18
C SER A 22 15.04 -29.30 -1.32
N ALA A 23 15.45 -28.31 -2.12
CA ALA A 23 15.31 -28.33 -3.58
C ALA A 23 16.30 -29.32 -4.23
N LEU A 24 17.44 -29.60 -3.61
CA LEU A 24 18.38 -30.63 -4.06
C LEU A 24 17.82 -32.05 -3.90
N GLU A 25 16.88 -32.28 -2.98
CA GLU A 25 16.19 -33.56 -2.81
C GLU A 25 15.05 -33.77 -3.83
N SER A 26 14.68 -32.75 -4.61
CA SER A 26 13.66 -32.84 -5.65
C SER A 26 14.21 -33.42 -6.96
N GLU A 27 13.37 -34.13 -7.74
CA GLU A 27 13.74 -34.82 -8.99
C GLU A 27 14.41 -33.93 -10.05
N GLN A 28 14.27 -32.60 -9.97
CA GLN A 28 14.88 -31.66 -10.91
C GLN A 28 16.30 -31.22 -10.55
N GLY A 29 16.79 -31.49 -9.32
CA GLY A 29 18.21 -31.54 -8.93
C GLY A 29 19.14 -30.36 -9.26
N GLN A 30 18.65 -29.24 -9.79
CA GLN A 30 19.47 -28.10 -10.20
C GLN A 30 19.16 -26.90 -9.32
N VAL A 31 20.11 -26.58 -8.44
CA VAL A 31 20.09 -25.37 -7.63
C VAL A 31 21.29 -24.52 -8.01
N ASP A 32 21.03 -23.33 -8.54
CA ASP A 32 22.07 -22.33 -8.76
C ASP A 32 22.39 -21.66 -7.43
N ASN A 33 23.31 -22.26 -6.68
CA ASN A 33 23.81 -21.70 -5.43
C ASN A 33 24.42 -20.31 -5.64
N ARG A 34 23.94 -19.37 -4.85
CA ARG A 34 24.40 -17.97 -4.89
C ARG A 34 25.82 -17.90 -4.37
N ARG A 35 26.72 -17.29 -5.14
CA ARG A 35 28.13 -17.12 -4.78
C ARG A 35 28.38 -15.84 -4.01
N ARG A 36 27.90 -14.72 -4.55
CA ARG A 36 28.19 -13.38 -4.05
C ARG A 36 26.99 -12.49 -4.26
N ARG A 37 26.61 -11.72 -3.24
CA ARG A 37 25.57 -10.69 -3.32
C ARG A 37 26.10 -9.39 -2.74
N GLU A 38 26.03 -8.35 -3.54
CA GLU A 38 26.45 -6.98 -3.23
C GLU A 38 25.21 -6.11 -3.26
N GLU A 39 24.95 -5.35 -2.20
CA GLU A 39 23.82 -4.40 -2.15
C GLU A 39 24.31 -3.05 -1.65
N LEU A 40 23.79 -2.00 -2.27
CA LEU A 40 24.10 -0.62 -1.95
C LEU A 40 22.82 0.20 -2.04
N SER A 41 22.52 0.97 -1.00
CA SER A 41 21.44 1.96 -1.02
C SER A 41 21.91 3.25 -0.35
N VAL A 42 21.81 4.35 -1.09
CA VAL A 42 22.26 5.68 -0.70
C VAL A 42 21.17 6.68 -1.01
N THR A 43 20.80 7.49 -0.04
CA THR A 43 19.86 8.58 -0.23
C THR A 43 20.50 9.89 0.20
N GLN A 44 20.59 10.86 -0.70
CA GLN A 44 21.14 12.18 -0.42
C GLN A 44 20.03 13.22 -0.54
N SER A 45 19.58 13.74 0.61
CA SER A 45 18.80 14.98 0.61
C SER A 45 19.70 16.14 0.17
N LEU A 46 19.23 16.91 -0.81
CA LEU A 46 19.85 18.10 -1.36
C LEU A 46 19.19 19.37 -0.78
N GLY A 47 18.66 19.29 0.44
CA GLY A 47 17.92 20.37 1.09
C GLY A 47 16.60 20.67 0.37
N GLY A 48 16.33 21.95 0.10
CA GLY A 48 15.11 22.39 -0.58
C GLY A 48 15.01 22.06 -2.07
N LEU A 49 16.09 21.54 -2.68
CA LEU A 49 16.10 21.19 -4.11
C LEU A 49 15.50 19.80 -4.38
N GLY A 50 15.50 18.90 -3.40
CA GLY A 50 14.97 17.55 -3.52
C GLY A 50 15.83 16.49 -2.82
N SER A 51 15.65 15.25 -3.24
CA SER A 51 16.35 14.07 -2.73
C SER A 51 16.77 13.18 -3.90
N LEU A 52 18.01 12.71 -3.84
CA LEU A 52 18.56 11.75 -4.79
C LEU A 52 18.68 10.40 -4.10
N ALA A 53 18.14 9.35 -4.70
CA ALA A 53 18.16 7.99 -4.20
C ALA A 53 18.88 7.10 -5.23
N ILE A 54 19.82 6.30 -4.75
CA ILE A 54 20.53 5.30 -5.54
C ILE A 54 20.34 3.98 -4.81
N SER A 55 19.85 2.96 -5.51
CA SER A 55 19.93 1.59 -5.04
C SER A 55 20.50 0.69 -6.13
N ALA A 56 21.46 -0.14 -5.77
CA ALA A 56 22.08 -1.09 -6.68
C ALA A 56 22.24 -2.41 -5.95
N TRP A 57 21.94 -3.50 -6.61
CA TRP A 57 22.29 -4.82 -6.13
C TRP A 57 22.79 -5.69 -7.26
N SER A 58 23.63 -6.64 -6.91
CA SER A 58 24.11 -7.60 -7.88
C SER A 58 24.47 -8.93 -7.27
N GLN A 59 24.19 -10.01 -8.00
CA GLN A 59 24.33 -11.38 -7.54
C GLN A 59 25.01 -12.27 -8.58
N ASP A 60 26.05 -12.96 -8.12
CA ASP A 60 26.77 -13.99 -8.88
C ASP A 60 26.38 -15.39 -8.40
N TYR A 61 26.53 -16.38 -9.28
CA TYR A 61 26.25 -17.79 -9.02
C TYR A 61 27.51 -18.64 -9.28
N TRP A 62 27.65 -19.81 -8.67
CA TRP A 62 28.84 -20.67 -8.91
C TRP A 62 28.78 -21.42 -10.24
N HIS A 63 27.59 -21.86 -10.66
CA HIS A 63 27.39 -22.70 -11.84
C HIS A 63 26.91 -21.93 -13.09
N ARG A 64 26.82 -20.59 -13.00
CA ARG A 64 26.54 -19.70 -14.13
C ARG A 64 27.59 -18.60 -14.24
N GLN A 65 27.98 -18.28 -15.47
CA GLN A 65 28.84 -17.12 -15.77
C GLN A 65 28.06 -15.80 -15.84
N SER A 66 26.74 -15.86 -15.83
CA SER A 66 25.85 -14.71 -15.85
C SER A 66 25.58 -14.19 -14.44
N ARG A 67 25.38 -12.88 -14.36
CA ARG A 67 25.21 -12.10 -13.14
C ARG A 67 23.87 -11.39 -13.19
N ASP A 68 23.13 -11.43 -12.09
CA ASP A 68 21.96 -10.59 -11.93
C ASP A 68 22.40 -9.21 -11.42
N GLU A 69 21.89 -8.15 -12.02
CA GLU A 69 22.22 -6.79 -11.63
C GLU A 69 20.98 -5.93 -11.74
N THR A 70 20.72 -5.12 -10.73
CA THR A 70 19.70 -4.08 -10.82
C THR A 70 20.23 -2.80 -10.24
N VAL A 71 20.02 -1.70 -10.96
CA VAL A 71 20.38 -0.36 -10.55
C VAL A 71 19.16 0.53 -10.71
N HIS A 72 18.84 1.27 -9.65
CA HIS A 72 17.79 2.27 -9.61
C HIS A 72 18.40 3.61 -9.19
N LEU A 73 18.15 4.62 -10.00
CA LEU A 73 18.51 6.00 -9.72
C LEU A 73 17.23 6.81 -9.71
N GLY A 74 16.88 7.42 -8.60
CA GLY A 74 15.71 8.26 -8.43
C GLY A 74 16.10 9.67 -8.02
N PHE A 75 15.53 10.67 -8.66
CA PHE A 75 15.53 12.03 -8.17
C PHE A 75 14.10 12.42 -7.89
N TYR A 76 13.83 12.88 -6.66
CA TYR A 76 12.51 13.30 -6.22
C TYR A 76 12.58 14.70 -5.65
N SER A 77 11.67 15.57 -6.04
CA SER A 77 11.57 16.92 -5.50
C SER A 77 10.12 17.27 -5.25
N ALA A 78 9.89 18.17 -4.31
CA ALA A 78 8.56 18.67 -4.00
C ALA A 78 8.62 20.18 -3.82
N TRP A 79 7.71 20.89 -4.49
CA TRP A 79 7.60 22.33 -4.40
C TRP A 79 6.14 22.74 -4.27
N LYS A 80 5.81 23.47 -3.18
CA LYS A 80 4.45 23.98 -2.89
C LYS A 80 3.34 22.91 -2.99
N GLY A 81 3.60 21.70 -2.48
CA GLY A 81 2.65 20.58 -2.52
C GLY A 81 2.70 19.75 -3.80
N ILE A 82 3.31 20.24 -4.89
CA ILE A 82 3.54 19.47 -6.12
C ILE A 82 4.77 18.60 -5.93
N SER A 83 4.63 17.30 -6.05
CA SER A 83 5.75 16.36 -6.00
C SER A 83 6.05 15.83 -7.40
N TRP A 84 7.31 15.73 -7.76
CA TRP A 84 7.74 15.16 -9.03
C TRP A 84 9.00 14.34 -8.85
N GLY A 85 9.17 13.36 -9.73
CA GLY A 85 10.29 12.44 -9.69
C GLY A 85 10.69 11.97 -11.08
N VAL A 86 11.99 11.74 -11.23
CA VAL A 86 12.59 11.05 -12.37
C VAL A 86 13.29 9.82 -11.84
N GLY A 87 13.03 8.68 -12.47
CA GLY A 87 13.66 7.41 -12.16
C GLY A 87 14.36 6.85 -13.39
N TYR A 88 15.49 6.19 -13.16
CA TYR A 88 16.18 5.36 -14.12
C TYR A 88 16.38 3.98 -13.50
N TYR A 89 16.01 2.96 -14.26
CA TYR A 89 15.98 1.57 -13.86
C TYR A 89 16.82 0.80 -14.88
N TYR A 90 17.76 0.02 -14.40
CA TYR A 90 18.57 -0.89 -15.20
C TYR A 90 18.47 -2.26 -14.55
N THR A 91 18.01 -3.25 -15.30
CA THR A 91 17.92 -4.63 -14.83
C THR A 91 18.59 -5.54 -15.86
N ARG A 92 19.44 -6.42 -15.37
CA ARG A 92 20.04 -7.49 -16.13
C ARG A 92 19.75 -8.79 -15.40
N ALA A 93 18.94 -9.63 -16.02
CA ALA A 93 18.66 -10.96 -15.52
C ALA A 93 19.56 -11.97 -16.22
N SER A 94 20.10 -12.91 -15.46
CA SER A 94 20.95 -14.00 -15.90
C SER A 94 20.29 -14.89 -16.96
N ASN A 95 18.95 -14.92 -17.02
CA ASN A 95 18.17 -15.76 -17.92
C ASN A 95 17.65 -15.01 -19.16
N GLN A 96 18.07 -13.75 -19.36
CA GLN A 96 17.67 -12.93 -20.51
C GLN A 96 18.91 -12.43 -21.27
N GLU A 97 18.89 -12.54 -22.60
CA GLU A 97 19.99 -12.08 -23.47
C GLU A 97 20.10 -10.55 -23.53
N LYS A 98 19.03 -9.83 -23.21
CA LYS A 98 18.97 -8.37 -23.29
C LYS A 98 18.87 -7.73 -21.92
N ASN A 99 19.60 -6.63 -21.76
CA ASN A 99 19.52 -5.79 -20.57
C ASN A 99 18.31 -4.87 -20.73
N ASP A 100 17.46 -4.82 -19.72
CA ASP A 100 16.30 -3.94 -19.71
C ASP A 100 16.67 -2.63 -19.02
N ARG A 101 16.45 -1.53 -19.73
CA ARG A 101 16.64 -0.18 -19.21
C ARG A 101 15.31 0.53 -19.31
N SER A 102 14.87 1.18 -18.26
CA SER A 102 13.70 2.04 -18.32
C SER A 102 13.94 3.34 -17.60
N TRP A 103 13.31 4.40 -18.09
CA TRP A 103 13.21 5.65 -17.39
C TRP A 103 11.75 5.91 -17.06
N SER A 104 11.52 6.58 -15.95
CA SER A 104 10.20 6.95 -15.48
C SER A 104 10.20 8.42 -15.09
N PHE A 105 9.14 9.13 -15.39
CA PHE A 105 8.87 10.44 -14.83
C PHE A 105 7.48 10.42 -14.23
N ASN A 106 7.34 10.93 -13.01
CA ASN A 106 6.08 11.06 -12.32
C ASN A 106 5.94 12.46 -11.76
N ILE A 107 4.73 13.01 -11.83
CA ILE A 107 4.37 14.27 -11.19
C ILE A 107 3.00 14.10 -10.55
N ASN A 108 2.83 14.61 -9.33
CA ASN A 108 1.60 14.59 -8.59
C ASN A 108 1.29 16.00 -8.07
N ILE A 109 0.11 16.49 -8.43
CA ILE A 109 -0.37 17.85 -8.19
C ILE A 109 -1.64 17.73 -7.34
N PRO A 110 -1.60 18.04 -6.04
CA PRO A 110 -2.82 18.15 -5.25
C PRO A 110 -3.66 19.32 -5.77
N LEU A 111 -4.96 19.09 -5.91
CA LEU A 111 -5.93 20.09 -6.29
C LEU A 111 -6.32 20.92 -5.05
N GLY A 112 -6.62 22.20 -5.25
CA GLY A 112 -7.05 23.10 -4.17
C GLY A 112 -8.53 23.46 -4.27
N GLY A 113 -9.06 24.13 -3.24
CA GLY A 113 -10.42 24.65 -3.23
C GLY A 113 -11.47 23.55 -3.05
N PRO A 114 -12.53 23.48 -3.88
CA PRO A 114 -13.63 22.51 -3.72
C PRO A 114 -13.23 21.05 -3.98
N LEU A 115 -12.00 20.81 -4.44
CA LEU A 115 -11.40 19.50 -4.69
C LEU A 115 -10.12 19.31 -3.84
N SER A 116 -10.08 19.90 -2.65
CA SER A 116 -8.90 19.86 -1.75
C SER A 116 -8.39 18.45 -1.46
N ASP A 117 -9.28 17.45 -1.48
CA ASP A 117 -8.96 16.04 -1.22
C ASP A 117 -8.68 15.24 -2.50
N SER A 118 -8.45 15.93 -3.62
CA SER A 118 -8.16 15.32 -4.92
C SER A 118 -6.76 15.69 -5.41
N ALA A 119 -6.16 14.81 -6.20
CA ALA A 119 -4.87 15.03 -6.83
C ALA A 119 -4.88 14.51 -8.26
N VAL A 120 -4.13 15.21 -9.12
CA VAL A 120 -3.83 14.78 -10.49
C VAL A 120 -2.40 14.30 -10.53
N SER A 121 -2.20 13.08 -10.99
CA SER A 121 -0.89 12.53 -11.26
C SER A 121 -0.71 12.26 -12.75
N TYR A 122 0.51 12.46 -13.22
CA TYR A 122 0.94 12.08 -14.55
C TYR A 122 2.20 11.24 -14.41
N ASN A 123 2.22 10.09 -15.08
CA ASN A 123 3.37 9.20 -15.09
C ASN A 123 3.68 8.83 -16.54
N THR A 124 4.95 8.86 -16.91
CA THR A 124 5.47 8.32 -18.16
C THR A 124 6.59 7.35 -17.86
N THR A 125 6.56 6.20 -18.49
CA THR A 125 7.62 5.20 -18.45
C THR A 125 8.03 4.88 -19.88
N SER A 126 9.33 4.70 -20.11
CA SER A 126 9.79 4.20 -21.40
C SER A 126 10.98 3.28 -21.23
N ASP A 127 10.96 2.18 -21.97
CA ASP A 127 11.97 1.14 -21.93
C ASP A 127 12.94 1.21 -23.11
N SER A 128 14.01 0.41 -23.01
CA SER A 128 15.06 0.26 -24.03
C SER A 128 14.57 -0.39 -25.32
N ASN A 129 13.42 -1.04 -25.29
CA ASN A 129 12.78 -1.63 -26.46
C ASN A 129 11.90 -0.62 -27.21
N GLY A 130 11.88 0.64 -26.76
CA GLY A 130 11.16 1.76 -27.38
C GLY A 130 9.67 1.78 -27.04
N TYR A 131 9.23 0.98 -26.07
CA TYR A 131 7.87 1.05 -25.55
C TYR A 131 7.80 2.21 -24.57
N THR A 132 6.86 3.10 -24.83
CA THR A 132 6.56 4.26 -23.98
C THR A 132 5.11 4.17 -23.55
N SER A 133 4.88 4.24 -22.24
CA SER A 133 3.57 4.27 -21.63
C SER A 133 3.40 5.57 -20.87
N GLN A 134 2.35 6.31 -21.20
CA GLN A 134 1.99 7.54 -20.51
C GLN A 134 0.64 7.33 -19.85
N GLN A 135 0.45 7.84 -18.64
CA GLN A 135 -0.80 7.77 -17.92
C GLN A 135 -1.06 9.08 -17.17
N VAL A 136 -2.30 9.54 -17.23
CA VAL A 136 -2.85 10.60 -16.39
C VAL A 136 -3.84 9.94 -15.45
N SER A 137 -3.82 10.33 -14.18
CA SER A 137 -4.73 9.79 -13.17
C SER A 137 -5.23 10.89 -12.26
N LEU A 138 -6.54 10.98 -12.09
CA LEU A 138 -7.22 11.84 -11.14
C LEU A 138 -7.78 10.95 -10.03
N TYR A 139 -7.41 11.21 -8.78
CA TYR A 139 -7.91 10.45 -7.65
C TYR A 139 -8.17 11.37 -6.46
N GLY A 140 -9.13 11.01 -5.61
CA GLY A 140 -9.47 11.80 -4.44
C GLY A 140 -10.68 11.29 -3.69
N ALA A 141 -11.01 11.97 -2.59
CA ALA A 141 -12.28 11.76 -1.89
C ALA A 141 -13.38 12.63 -2.50
N VAL A 142 -14.62 12.13 -2.50
CA VAL A 142 -15.78 12.92 -2.93
C VAL A 142 -16.02 14.04 -1.91
N PRO A 143 -16.11 15.33 -2.32
CA PRO A 143 -16.16 16.47 -1.39
C PRO A 143 -17.31 16.45 -0.37
N THR A 144 -18.40 15.74 -0.66
CA THR A 144 -19.57 15.59 0.24
C THR A 144 -19.58 14.28 1.02
N ARG A 145 -18.67 13.36 0.71
CA ARG A 145 -18.57 12.02 1.29
C ARG A 145 -17.08 11.63 1.38
N PRO A 146 -16.36 12.04 2.44
CA PRO A 146 -14.93 11.75 2.58
C PRO A 146 -14.62 10.25 2.64
N ASN A 147 -15.63 9.43 2.93
CA ASN A 147 -15.58 7.97 2.98
C ASN A 147 -15.65 7.29 1.60
N LEU A 148 -15.90 8.06 0.53
CA LEU A 148 -16.00 7.57 -0.83
C LEU A 148 -14.86 8.15 -1.65
N PHE A 149 -13.95 7.27 -2.05
CA PHE A 149 -12.82 7.59 -2.90
C PHE A 149 -13.13 7.21 -4.33
N TYR A 150 -12.62 8.01 -5.26
CA TYR A 150 -12.68 7.72 -6.68
C TYR A 150 -11.29 7.82 -7.28
N SER A 151 -11.03 7.01 -8.29
CA SER A 151 -9.86 7.17 -9.15
C SER A 151 -10.25 6.93 -10.60
N VAL A 152 -9.79 7.83 -11.46
CA VAL A 152 -9.98 7.77 -12.92
C VAL A 152 -8.61 7.88 -13.54
N GLN A 153 -8.25 6.92 -14.38
CA GLN A 153 -6.95 6.86 -15.03
C GLN A 153 -7.15 6.65 -16.52
N GLN A 154 -6.36 7.38 -17.31
CA GLN A 154 -6.32 7.27 -18.75
C GLN A 154 -4.85 7.16 -19.15
N GLY A 155 -4.49 6.07 -19.81
CA GLY A 155 -3.15 5.85 -20.32
C GLY A 155 -3.12 5.52 -21.80
N TYR A 156 -1.94 5.64 -22.36
CA TYR A 156 -1.64 5.33 -23.75
C TYR A 156 -0.25 4.70 -23.84
N GLY A 157 -0.20 3.50 -24.42
CA GLY A 157 1.03 2.77 -24.70
C GLY A 157 1.32 2.72 -26.20
N ASN A 158 2.56 3.04 -26.58
CA ASN A 158 3.02 2.85 -27.96
C ASN A 158 3.21 1.35 -28.29
N GLN A 159 3.55 1.04 -29.55
CA GLN A 159 3.80 -0.33 -30.04
C GLN A 159 2.58 -1.27 -29.91
N GLY A 160 1.38 -0.79 -30.24
CA GLY A 160 0.19 -1.63 -30.36
C GLY A 160 -0.50 -2.01 -29.05
N ARG A 161 -0.08 -1.48 -27.89
CA ARG A 161 -0.82 -1.64 -26.62
C ARG A 161 -2.05 -0.73 -26.49
N GLY A 162 -2.15 0.31 -27.32
CA GLY A 162 -3.32 1.17 -27.42
C GLY A 162 -3.59 2.00 -26.15
N SER A 163 -4.80 2.55 -26.04
CA SER A 163 -5.26 3.28 -24.87
C SER A 163 -5.73 2.33 -23.77
N ASN A 164 -5.45 2.68 -22.53
CA ASN A 164 -6.06 2.09 -21.36
C ASN A 164 -6.88 3.15 -20.61
N SER A 165 -7.98 2.71 -20.02
CA SER A 165 -8.85 3.53 -19.20
C SER A 165 -9.25 2.71 -17.99
N SER A 166 -9.13 3.26 -16.79
CA SER A 166 -9.62 2.61 -15.59
C SER A 166 -10.35 3.57 -14.70
N VAL A 167 -11.44 3.11 -14.11
CA VAL A 167 -12.22 3.84 -13.12
C VAL A 167 -12.36 2.93 -11.91
N ALA A 168 -12.04 3.42 -10.72
CA ALA A 168 -12.30 2.71 -9.48
C ALA A 168 -13.03 3.62 -8.48
N LEU A 169 -13.87 2.98 -7.67
CA LEU A 169 -14.64 3.55 -6.59
C LEU A 169 -14.41 2.69 -5.35
N ASP A 170 -13.98 3.33 -4.27
CA ASP A 170 -13.67 2.69 -3.01
C ASP A 170 -14.49 3.35 -1.90
N TYR A 171 -15.37 2.59 -1.27
CA TYR A 171 -16.23 3.05 -0.18
C TYR A 171 -15.78 2.44 1.14
N HIS A 172 -15.41 3.28 2.10
CA HIS A 172 -15.01 2.89 3.44
C HIS A 172 -16.16 3.19 4.41
N GLY A 173 -17.03 2.21 4.64
CA GLY A 173 -18.15 2.34 5.59
C GLY A 173 -17.77 1.97 7.03
N GLY A 174 -18.66 2.26 7.98
CA GLY A 174 -18.48 1.82 9.38
C GLY A 174 -18.60 0.31 9.58
N PHE A 175 -19.30 -0.38 8.67
CA PHE A 175 -19.56 -1.82 8.73
C PHE A 175 -18.71 -2.65 7.76
N GLY A 176 -17.77 -2.03 7.05
CA GLY A 176 -16.97 -2.69 6.02
C GLY A 176 -16.59 -1.76 4.87
N ASN A 177 -15.73 -2.26 4.00
CA ASN A 177 -15.23 -1.59 2.82
C ASN A 177 -15.76 -2.29 1.57
N ALA A 178 -16.10 -1.51 0.55
CA ALA A 178 -16.51 -2.03 -0.75
C ALA A 178 -15.69 -1.34 -1.85
N GLN A 179 -15.21 -2.13 -2.80
CA GLN A 179 -14.41 -1.65 -3.93
C GLN A 179 -15.05 -2.10 -5.24
N LEU A 180 -15.08 -1.19 -6.22
CA LEU A 180 -15.57 -1.45 -7.56
C LEU A 180 -14.64 -0.78 -8.55
N GLY A 181 -14.03 -1.56 -9.44
CA GLY A 181 -13.10 -1.11 -10.46
C GLY A 181 -13.50 -1.63 -11.83
N TYR A 182 -13.44 -0.78 -12.83
CA TYR A 182 -13.58 -1.15 -14.22
C TYR A 182 -12.34 -0.70 -14.98
N ARG A 183 -11.74 -1.62 -15.74
CA ARG A 183 -10.55 -1.36 -16.56
C ARG A 183 -10.82 -1.83 -17.98
N HIS A 184 -10.51 -0.96 -18.92
CA HIS A 184 -10.58 -1.18 -20.34
C HIS A 184 -9.19 -0.99 -20.93
N ASP A 185 -8.63 -2.06 -21.49
CA ASP A 185 -7.40 -2.03 -22.28
C ASP A 185 -7.73 -2.42 -23.72
N ALA A 186 -6.82 -2.14 -24.66
CA ALA A 186 -7.03 -2.46 -26.09
C ALA A 186 -7.31 -3.95 -26.38
N ALA A 187 -6.92 -4.86 -25.48
CA ALA A 187 -7.06 -6.30 -25.64
C ALA A 187 -8.06 -6.95 -24.66
N SER A 188 -8.49 -6.26 -23.59
CA SER A 188 -9.29 -6.87 -22.54
C SER A 188 -10.10 -5.86 -21.73
N ASN A 189 -11.26 -6.32 -21.26
CA ASN A 189 -12.10 -5.60 -20.31
C ASN A 189 -12.12 -6.37 -19.00
N GLN A 190 -11.89 -5.69 -17.89
CA GLN A 190 -11.87 -6.27 -16.56
C GLN A 190 -12.80 -5.49 -15.65
N LEU A 191 -13.71 -6.19 -14.99
CA LEU A 191 -14.53 -5.66 -13.91
C LEU A 191 -14.09 -6.32 -12.62
N THR A 192 -13.54 -5.52 -11.71
CA THR A 192 -13.11 -5.93 -10.38
C THR A 192 -14.12 -5.43 -9.38
N TRP A 193 -14.57 -6.29 -8.48
CA TRP A 193 -15.42 -5.91 -7.37
C TRP A 193 -14.97 -6.69 -6.15
N GLY A 194 -15.13 -6.11 -4.98
CA GLY A 194 -14.72 -6.74 -3.72
C GLY A 194 -15.38 -6.07 -2.53
N GLY A 195 -15.49 -6.83 -1.44
CA GLY A 195 -15.95 -6.33 -0.16
C GLY A 195 -15.13 -6.98 0.94
N ALA A 196 -14.74 -6.19 1.93
CA ALA A 196 -14.00 -6.66 3.09
C ALA A 196 -14.63 -6.08 4.37
N GLY A 197 -14.75 -6.91 5.38
CA GLY A 197 -15.33 -6.52 6.67
C GLY A 197 -15.09 -7.62 7.69
N SER A 198 -15.63 -7.40 8.88
CA SER A 198 -15.56 -8.37 9.98
C SER A 198 -16.94 -8.65 10.54
N VAL A 199 -17.09 -9.86 11.08
CA VAL A 199 -18.25 -10.29 11.83
C VAL A 199 -17.73 -10.78 13.17
N VAL A 200 -18.13 -10.09 14.25
CA VAL A 200 -17.68 -10.40 15.60
C VAL A 200 -18.85 -10.94 16.39
N ALA A 201 -18.74 -12.19 16.83
CA ALA A 201 -19.67 -12.80 17.76
C ALA A 201 -19.17 -12.57 19.20
N HIS A 202 -20.00 -11.97 20.04
CA HIS A 202 -19.70 -11.67 21.44
C HIS A 202 -20.91 -11.98 22.33
N PRO A 203 -20.78 -11.98 23.67
CA PRO A 203 -21.88 -12.37 24.58
C PRO A 203 -23.19 -11.59 24.42
N HIS A 204 -23.15 -10.43 23.77
CA HIS A 204 -24.31 -9.57 23.54
C HIS A 204 -24.86 -9.65 22.12
N GLY A 205 -24.30 -10.48 21.23
CA GLY A 205 -24.81 -10.71 19.89
C GLY A 205 -23.72 -10.76 18.82
N VAL A 206 -24.10 -10.38 17.61
CA VAL A 206 -23.19 -10.27 16.47
C VAL A 206 -23.15 -8.81 16.04
N THR A 207 -21.95 -8.28 15.91
CA THR A 207 -21.69 -6.93 15.40
C THR A 207 -20.84 -7.02 14.15
N PHE A 208 -21.22 -6.24 13.14
CA PHE A 208 -20.47 -6.10 11.90
C PHE A 208 -19.54 -4.90 12.02
N GLY A 209 -18.38 -4.96 11.38
CA GLY A 209 -17.41 -3.88 11.40
C GLY A 209 -16.49 -3.91 10.20
N GLN A 210 -15.58 -2.93 10.16
CA GLN A 210 -14.46 -2.95 9.23
C GLN A 210 -13.56 -4.17 9.48
N THR A 211 -12.68 -4.50 8.53
CA THR A 211 -11.70 -5.58 8.68
C THR A 211 -10.89 -5.40 9.96
N VAL A 212 -10.89 -6.41 10.83
CA VAL A 212 -10.16 -6.39 12.10
C VAL A 212 -8.72 -6.82 11.92
N GLY A 213 -7.82 -6.18 12.66
CA GLY A 213 -6.45 -6.60 12.85
C GLY A 213 -6.32 -7.71 13.91
N GLU A 214 -5.08 -7.98 14.30
CA GLU A 214 -4.77 -9.03 15.28
C GLU A 214 -5.36 -8.71 16.67
N SER A 215 -5.37 -7.45 17.08
CA SER A 215 -5.98 -7.00 18.34
C SER A 215 -7.01 -5.92 18.05
N PHE A 216 -8.23 -6.10 18.55
CA PHE A 216 -9.37 -5.23 18.28
C PHE A 216 -10.23 -5.05 19.54
N ALA A 217 -11.01 -3.96 19.57
CA ALA A 217 -11.96 -3.69 20.65
C ALA A 217 -13.41 -3.76 20.17
N ILE A 218 -14.30 -4.16 21.06
CA ILE A 218 -15.75 -4.06 20.87
C ILE A 218 -16.25 -2.97 21.82
N VAL A 219 -16.70 -1.85 21.28
CA VAL A 219 -17.32 -0.79 22.09
C VAL A 219 -18.76 -1.19 22.37
N ARG A 220 -19.16 -1.09 23.64
CA ARG A 220 -20.53 -1.33 24.10
C ARG A 220 -21.09 -0.06 24.72
N ALA A 221 -21.98 0.61 24.00
CA ALA A 221 -22.72 1.78 24.47
C ALA A 221 -24.22 1.58 24.18
N PRO A 222 -24.93 0.76 24.99
CA PRO A 222 -26.34 0.44 24.73
C PRO A 222 -27.20 1.70 24.71
N GLY A 223 -28.00 1.87 23.66
CA GLY A 223 -28.83 3.07 23.46
C GLY A 223 -28.15 4.17 22.62
N ALA A 224 -26.83 4.14 22.46
CA ALA A 224 -26.09 5.10 21.66
C ALA A 224 -25.89 4.59 20.23
N ALA A 225 -26.89 4.79 19.36
CA ALA A 225 -26.85 4.37 17.96
C ALA A 225 -26.23 5.44 17.04
N GLY A 226 -25.38 5.04 16.09
CA GLY A 226 -24.80 5.94 15.09
C GLY A 226 -23.71 6.88 15.61
N VAL A 227 -23.17 6.63 16.81
CA VAL A 227 -22.14 7.45 17.43
C VAL A 227 -20.78 7.12 16.84
N ALA A 228 -20.06 8.14 16.39
CA ALA A 228 -18.72 8.01 15.85
C ALA A 228 -17.70 7.73 16.97
N VAL A 229 -16.69 6.90 16.66
CA VAL A 229 -15.55 6.67 17.54
C VAL A 229 -14.42 7.60 17.11
N GLN A 230 -13.98 8.53 17.96
CA GLN A 230 -12.99 9.58 17.59
C GLN A 230 -11.68 9.00 17.03
N ASN A 231 -11.27 7.84 17.51
CA ASN A 231 -10.00 7.20 17.11
C ASN A 231 -10.16 6.15 16.00
N GLY A 232 -11.37 5.95 15.49
CA GLY A 232 -11.69 5.00 14.43
C GLY A 232 -12.11 5.72 13.16
N ASN A 233 -11.37 5.54 12.08
CA ASN A 233 -11.68 6.20 10.80
C ASN A 233 -13.05 5.72 10.27
N ASN A 234 -14.07 6.58 10.41
CA ASN A 234 -15.46 6.30 10.05
C ASN A 234 -16.10 5.10 10.80
N VAL A 235 -15.63 4.78 12.00
CA VAL A 235 -16.22 3.71 12.82
C VAL A 235 -17.41 4.27 13.61
N HIS A 236 -18.59 3.67 13.41
CA HIS A 236 -19.85 4.12 14.04
C HIS A 236 -20.49 2.97 14.80
N THR A 237 -21.21 3.27 15.89
CA THR A 237 -22.02 2.28 16.59
C THR A 237 -23.22 1.85 15.74
N ASP A 238 -23.52 0.56 15.80
CA ASP A 238 -24.69 -0.02 15.17
C ASP A 238 -25.98 0.46 15.84
N TRP A 239 -27.12 0.06 15.26
CA TRP A 239 -28.45 0.35 15.78
C TRP A 239 -28.72 -0.19 17.21
N ARG A 240 -27.82 -1.03 17.74
CA ARG A 240 -27.87 -1.61 19.09
C ARG A 240 -26.86 -0.95 20.04
N GLY A 241 -26.03 -0.01 19.55
CA GLY A 241 -25.00 0.66 20.30
C GLY A 241 -23.66 -0.09 20.40
N TYR A 242 -23.35 -0.96 19.44
CA TYR A 242 -22.07 -1.69 19.38
C TYR A 242 -21.23 -1.24 18.21
N ALA A 243 -19.93 -1.04 18.43
CA ALA A 243 -18.96 -0.77 17.37
C ALA A 243 -17.75 -1.69 17.50
N VAL A 244 -17.12 -2.02 16.38
CA VAL A 244 -15.85 -2.77 16.35
C VAL A 244 -14.75 -1.80 15.95
N VAL A 245 -13.79 -1.58 16.85
CA VAL A 245 -12.59 -0.79 16.57
C VAL A 245 -11.57 -1.73 15.93
N PRO A 246 -11.21 -1.53 14.65
CA PRO A 246 -10.54 -2.55 13.84
C PRO A 246 -9.12 -2.84 14.28
N SER A 247 -8.39 -1.86 14.83
CA SER A 247 -7.00 -2.05 15.23
C SER A 247 -6.69 -1.39 16.57
N LEU A 248 -5.99 -2.15 17.41
CA LEU A 248 -5.38 -1.67 18.65
C LEU A 248 -3.89 -1.99 18.63
N THR A 249 -3.10 -1.13 19.28
CA THR A 249 -1.68 -1.41 19.47
C THR A 249 -1.48 -2.33 20.67
N ALA A 250 -1.02 -3.55 20.42
CA ALA A 250 -0.70 -4.50 21.48
C ALA A 250 0.34 -3.94 22.46
N TYR A 251 0.19 -4.28 23.74
CA TYR A 251 1.07 -3.88 24.85
C TYR A 251 1.20 -2.36 25.05
N ARG A 252 0.26 -1.57 24.51
CA ARG A 252 0.21 -0.12 24.71
C ARG A 252 -1.17 0.31 25.20
N LYS A 253 -1.21 1.48 25.84
CA LYS A 253 -2.48 2.14 26.19
C LYS A 253 -3.15 2.62 24.91
N ASN A 254 -4.33 2.11 24.64
CA ASN A 254 -5.20 2.57 23.57
C ASN A 254 -6.39 3.26 24.25
N VAL A 255 -6.59 4.54 23.94
CA VAL A 255 -7.74 5.31 24.42
C VAL A 255 -8.81 5.26 23.34
N ILE A 256 -9.98 4.77 23.71
CA ILE A 256 -11.15 4.69 22.84
C ILE A 256 -12.14 5.70 23.40
N THR A 257 -12.48 6.71 22.60
CA THR A 257 -13.38 7.79 22.97
C THR A 257 -14.54 7.84 21.97
N LEU A 258 -15.75 8.01 22.49
CA LEU A 258 -16.95 8.26 21.70
C LEU A 258 -17.06 9.76 21.42
N ASP A 259 -17.47 10.10 20.20
CA ASP A 259 -17.67 11.48 19.81
C ASP A 259 -19.07 11.95 20.22
N THR A 260 -19.13 12.74 21.30
CA THR A 260 -20.38 13.27 21.86
C THR A 260 -21.09 14.26 20.92
N GLU A 261 -20.38 14.87 19.96
CA GLU A 261 -21.01 15.72 18.94
C GLU A 261 -21.86 14.93 17.93
N SER A 262 -21.62 13.63 17.80
CA SER A 262 -22.36 12.73 16.91
C SER A 262 -23.53 12.03 17.58
N MET A 263 -23.76 12.30 18.87
CA MET A 263 -24.83 11.70 19.66
C MET A 263 -26.18 12.35 19.39
N ALA A 264 -27.26 11.58 19.59
CA ALA A 264 -28.61 12.13 19.59
C ALA A 264 -28.86 12.96 20.86
N ASP A 265 -29.67 14.02 20.75
CA ASP A 265 -30.00 14.96 21.85
C ASP A 265 -30.64 14.27 23.08
N ASP A 266 -31.09 13.03 22.95
CA ASP A 266 -31.73 12.23 24.00
C ASP A 266 -30.81 11.17 24.64
N THR A 267 -29.54 11.14 24.26
CA THR A 267 -28.58 10.11 24.69
C THR A 267 -27.39 10.75 25.43
N ASP A 268 -27.07 10.23 26.61
CA ASP A 268 -25.90 10.63 27.41
C ASP A 268 -25.07 9.39 27.77
N VAL A 269 -23.75 9.53 27.89
CA VAL A 269 -22.84 8.44 28.26
C VAL A 269 -22.10 8.78 29.54
N ASP A 270 -22.23 7.92 30.56
CA ASP A 270 -21.51 8.08 31.84
C ASP A 270 -19.97 8.07 31.69
N GLN A 271 -19.46 7.43 30.63
CA GLN A 271 -18.04 7.34 30.32
C GLN A 271 -17.80 7.56 28.83
N GLU A 272 -17.34 8.75 28.48
CA GLU A 272 -17.02 9.15 27.10
C GLU A 272 -15.78 8.43 26.54
N GLY A 273 -14.87 7.97 27.41
CA GLY A 273 -13.65 7.31 26.98
C GLY A 273 -13.09 6.28 27.95
N GLN A 274 -12.59 5.18 27.40
CA GLN A 274 -12.01 4.06 28.14
C GLN A 274 -10.60 3.75 27.62
N THR A 275 -9.68 3.47 28.55
CA THR A 275 -8.31 3.05 28.21
C THR A 275 -8.18 1.53 28.34
N VAL A 276 -7.71 0.89 27.27
CA VAL A 276 -7.46 -0.56 27.23
C VAL A 276 -6.01 -0.86 26.89
N ILE A 277 -5.47 -1.97 27.43
CA ILE A 277 -4.11 -2.45 27.15
C ILE A 277 -4.21 -3.90 26.67
N PRO A 278 -4.38 -4.14 25.36
CA PRO A 278 -4.53 -5.49 24.82
C PRO A 278 -3.18 -6.22 24.75
N GLY A 279 -3.19 -7.54 24.95
CA GLY A 279 -2.08 -8.42 24.55
C GLY A 279 -2.09 -8.68 23.04
N GLY A 280 -1.06 -9.33 22.50
CA GLY A 280 -1.06 -9.79 21.10
C GLY A 280 -2.21 -10.78 20.86
N GLY A 281 -3.06 -10.53 19.86
CA GLY A 281 -4.25 -11.35 19.59
C GLY A 281 -5.44 -11.11 20.52
N ALA A 282 -5.39 -10.12 21.42
CA ALA A 282 -6.45 -9.93 22.41
C ALA A 282 -7.65 -9.19 21.83
N VAL A 283 -8.84 -9.68 22.18
CA VAL A 283 -10.12 -8.99 21.97
C VAL A 283 -10.56 -8.38 23.28
N VAL A 284 -10.71 -7.06 23.31
CA VAL A 284 -11.13 -6.32 24.50
C VAL A 284 -12.52 -5.71 24.28
N MET A 285 -13.26 -5.52 25.36
CA MET A 285 -14.56 -4.87 25.37
C MET A 285 -14.57 -3.80 26.46
#